data_AF-A0A0D2Y814-F1
#
_entry.id   AF-A0A0D2Y814-F1
#
_cell.length_a   1.000
_cell.length_b   1.000
_cell.length_c   1.000
_cell.angle_alpha   90.00
_cell.angle_beta   90.00
_cell.angle_gamma   90.00
#
_symmetry.space_group_name_H-M   'P 1'
#
loop_
_entity.id
_entity.type
_entity.pdbx_description
1 polymer ?
#
loop_
_entity_poly.entity_id
_entity_poly.type
_entity_poly.pdbx_seq_one_letter_code
_entity_poly.pdbx_strand_id
1 'polypeptide(L)'
;MLYHNCLKCLEQSIGTEACHSRRGLKNCWPDIDDEHRRLSDVQCSLVRKKNHYTNFQKRVQGALKDVEKSIANENTTLRRLEEAHQKDPEDAEIRSLINKRKQTIREHQEVYGIVKSQLEKNIARLYETDYGIAVVTERVGQLDTERADALREKEGAVKAAQ
;
A
#
# COMPACT_ATOMS: atom_id res chain seq x y z
N MET A 1 12.73 -6.11 9.19
CA MET A 1 14.05 -6.03 8.51
C MET A 1 14.02 -6.28 6.98
N LEU A 2 12.86 -6.43 6.32
CA LEU A 2 12.80 -6.63 4.85
C LEU A 2 12.53 -5.35 4.02
N TYR A 3 12.09 -4.26 4.65
CA TYR A 3 11.71 -3.02 3.94
C TYR A 3 12.91 -2.16 3.52
N HIS A 4 14.01 -2.22 4.25
CA HIS A 4 15.20 -1.42 3.96
C HIS A 4 16.01 -1.95 2.76
N ASN A 5 15.82 -3.23 2.41
CA ASN A 5 16.52 -3.84 1.26
C ASN A 5 15.83 -3.53 -0.07
N CYS A 6 14.51 -3.31 -0.10
CA CYS A 6 13.81 -2.99 -1.36
C CYS A 6 14.09 -1.56 -1.83
N LEU A 7 14.10 -0.57 -0.91
CA LEU A 7 14.46 0.81 -1.24
C LEU A 7 15.96 0.93 -1.57
N LYS A 8 16.84 0.23 -0.83
CA LYS A 8 18.27 0.18 -1.19
C LYS A 8 18.52 -0.47 -2.54
N CYS A 9 17.76 -1.49 -2.93
CA CYS A 9 17.86 -2.06 -4.29
C CYS A 9 17.38 -1.08 -5.37
N LEU A 10 16.36 -0.25 -5.08
CA LEU A 10 15.88 0.79 -6.00
C LEU A 10 16.91 1.93 -6.12
N GLU A 11 17.47 2.39 -4.99
CA GLU A 11 18.52 3.42 -4.96
C GLU A 11 19.83 2.92 -5.60
N GLN A 12 20.15 1.62 -5.46
CA GLN A 12 21.30 1.00 -6.13
C GLN A 12 21.06 0.75 -7.63
N SER A 13 19.82 0.56 -8.09
CA SER A 13 19.52 0.42 -9.52
C SER A 13 19.42 1.75 -10.26
N ILE A 14 19.10 2.84 -9.55
CA ILE A 14 19.06 4.20 -10.11
C ILE A 14 20.49 4.79 -10.26
N GLY A 15 21.50 4.13 -9.68
CA GLY A 15 22.89 4.58 -9.63
C GLY A 15 23.85 3.97 -10.66
N THR A 16 23.39 3.56 -11.85
CA THR A 16 24.30 3.20 -12.95
C THR A 16 24.41 4.34 -13.94
N GLU A 17 25.59 4.94 -13.96
CA GLU A 17 26.07 5.90 -14.95
C GLU A 17 25.56 5.56 -16.34
N ALA A 18 24.97 6.57 -16.99
CA ALA A 18 24.58 6.52 -18.40
C ALA A 18 25.65 5.80 -19.23
N CYS A 19 25.23 4.88 -20.12
CA CYS A 19 26.04 4.21 -21.14
C CYS A 19 26.62 5.21 -22.18
N HIS A 20 26.95 6.45 -21.78
CA HIS A 20 27.36 7.57 -22.62
C HIS A 20 28.86 7.84 -22.62
N SER A 21 29.69 6.99 -22.01
CA SER A 21 31.15 7.13 -22.13
C SER A 21 31.85 5.85 -22.61
N ARG A 22 32.18 5.86 -23.91
CA ARG A 22 33.30 5.11 -24.55
C ARG A 22 33.15 3.63 -24.93
N ARG A 23 31.97 3.00 -24.84
CA ARG A 23 31.75 1.69 -25.49
C ARG A 23 30.60 1.81 -26.46
N GLY A 24 30.81 1.47 -27.73
CA GLY A 24 29.75 1.53 -28.74
C GLY A 24 28.50 0.76 -28.29
N LEU A 25 27.33 1.29 -28.64
CA LEU A 25 25.99 0.82 -28.22
C LEU A 25 25.71 -0.68 -28.47
N LYS A 26 26.51 -1.34 -29.32
CA LYS A 26 26.52 -2.81 -29.49
C LYS A 26 26.74 -3.58 -28.17
N ASN A 27 27.43 -2.99 -27.20
CA ASN A 27 27.73 -3.61 -25.91
C ASN A 27 26.74 -3.27 -24.78
N CYS A 28 25.78 -2.35 -24.98
CA CYS A 28 24.78 -1.98 -23.96
C CYS A 28 23.47 -2.79 -24.07
N TRP A 29 23.29 -3.60 -25.13
CA TRP A 29 22.05 -4.38 -25.36
C TRP A 29 21.74 -5.43 -24.29
N PRO A 30 22.69 -6.29 -23.88
CA PRO A 30 22.44 -7.25 -22.81
C PRO A 30 22.10 -6.57 -21.48
N ASP A 31 22.66 -5.38 -21.23
CA ASP A 31 22.42 -4.60 -20.02
C ASP A 31 21.00 -4.02 -20.00
N ILE A 32 20.50 -3.51 -21.14
CA ILE A 32 19.11 -3.03 -21.30
C ILE A 32 18.11 -4.18 -21.11
N ASP A 33 18.35 -5.33 -21.74
CA ASP A 33 17.44 -6.48 -21.63
C ASP A 33 17.44 -7.07 -20.19
N ASP A 34 18.59 -7.09 -19.50
CA ASP A 34 18.65 -7.51 -18.08
C ASP A 34 17.93 -6.54 -17.16
N GLU A 35 18.14 -5.22 -17.32
CA GLU A 35 17.44 -4.20 -16.52
C GLU A 35 15.93 -4.28 -16.75
N HIS A 36 15.48 -4.39 -18.01
CA HIS A 36 14.08 -4.53 -18.36
C HIS A 36 13.45 -5.76 -17.69
N ARG A 37 14.14 -6.91 -17.72
CA ARG A 37 13.70 -8.14 -17.03
C ARG A 37 13.57 -7.91 -15.52
N ARG A 38 14.59 -7.32 -14.89
CA ARG A 38 14.60 -7.05 -13.45
C ARG A 38 13.47 -6.10 -13.04
N LEU A 39 13.23 -5.04 -13.82
CA LEU A 39 12.15 -4.09 -13.55
C LEU A 39 10.77 -4.72 -13.77
N SER A 40 10.62 -5.59 -14.76
CA SER A 40 9.39 -6.36 -14.96
C SER A 40 9.06 -7.25 -13.74
N ASP A 41 10.07 -7.90 -13.16
CA ASP A 41 9.92 -8.69 -11.93
C ASP A 41 9.51 -7.81 -10.73
N VAL A 42 10.14 -6.64 -10.59
CA VAL A 42 9.79 -5.66 -9.54
C VAL A 42 8.35 -5.17 -9.71
N GLN A 43 7.94 -4.82 -10.93
CA GLN A 43 6.58 -4.38 -11.23
C GLN A 43 5.55 -5.47 -10.87
N CYS A 44 5.81 -6.72 -11.26
CA CYS A 44 4.98 -7.88 -10.88
C CYS A 44 4.86 -8.01 -9.36
N SER A 45 5.97 -7.87 -8.62
CA SER A 45 5.96 -7.92 -7.16
C SER A 45 5.14 -6.78 -6.55
N LEU A 46 5.24 -5.56 -7.08
CA LEU A 46 4.51 -4.40 -6.59
C LEU A 46 3.00 -4.55 -6.84
N VAL A 47 2.59 -5.03 -8.02
CA VAL A 47 1.18 -5.30 -8.33
C VAL A 47 0.60 -6.35 -7.37
N ARG A 48 1.35 -7.42 -7.07
CA ARG A 48 0.93 -8.42 -6.06
C ARG A 48 0.76 -7.80 -4.67
N LYS A 49 1.69 -6.93 -4.24
CA LYS A 49 1.59 -6.20 -2.96
C LYS A 49 0.37 -5.28 -2.94
N LYS A 50 0.11 -4.54 -4.03
CA LYS A 50 -1.07 -3.67 -4.15
C LYS A 50 -2.37 -4.46 -3.98
N ASN A 51 -2.46 -5.62 -4.63
CA ASN A 51 -3.64 -6.50 -4.48
C ASN A 51 -3.80 -6.99 -3.05
N HIS A 52 -2.71 -7.39 -2.39
CA HIS A 52 -2.73 -7.77 -0.98
C HIS A 52 -3.23 -6.62 -0.08
N TYR A 53 -2.65 -5.42 -0.21
CA TYR A 53 -3.07 -4.27 0.59
C TYR A 53 -4.51 -3.84 0.30
N THR A 54 -4.96 -3.89 -0.95
CA THR A 54 -6.36 -3.61 -1.32
C THR A 54 -7.33 -4.58 -0.63
N ASN A 55 -7.01 -5.87 -0.63
CA ASN A 55 -7.84 -6.88 0.04
C ASN A 55 -7.84 -6.70 1.56
N PHE A 56 -6.68 -6.40 2.13
CA PHE A 56 -6.57 -6.09 3.56
C PHE A 56 -7.38 -4.84 3.93
N GLN A 57 -7.33 -3.78 3.12
CA GLN A 57 -8.11 -2.56 3.32
C GLN A 57 -9.61 -2.86 3.42
N LYS A 58 -10.15 -3.66 2.47
CA LYS A 58 -11.57 -4.04 2.47
C LYS A 58 -11.98 -4.76 3.76
N ARG A 59 -11.14 -5.68 4.24
CA ARG A 59 -11.39 -6.41 5.49
C ARG A 59 -11.38 -5.49 6.70
N VAL A 60 -10.40 -4.60 6.80
CA VAL A 60 -10.29 -3.65 7.92
C VAL A 60 -11.43 -2.63 7.90
N GLN A 61 -11.85 -2.15 6.72
CA GLN A 61 -13.03 -1.29 6.58
C GLN A 61 -14.32 -2.00 7.03
N GLY A 62 -14.46 -3.29 6.71
CA GLY A 62 -15.56 -4.11 7.22
C GLY A 62 -15.56 -4.17 8.76
N ALA A 63 -14.42 -4.53 9.35
CA ALA A 63 -14.27 -4.58 10.80
C ALA A 63 -14.54 -3.22 11.48
N LEU A 64 -14.13 -2.10 10.87
CA LEU A 64 -14.39 -0.77 11.39
C LEU A 64 -15.90 -0.47 11.44
N LYS A 65 -16.65 -0.83 10.38
CA LYS A 65 -18.12 -0.70 10.35
C LYS A 65 -18.79 -1.57 11.41
N ASP A 66 -18.28 -2.77 11.65
CA ASP A 66 -18.80 -3.65 12.69
C ASP A 66 -18.61 -3.05 14.09
N VAL A 67 -17.45 -2.42 14.34
CA VAL A 67 -17.19 -1.70 15.60
C VAL A 67 -18.10 -0.48 15.75
N GLU A 68 -18.27 0.32 14.70
CA GLU A 68 -19.19 1.47 14.69
C GLU A 68 -20.63 1.04 15.01
N LYS A 69 -21.08 -0.07 14.42
CA LYS A 69 -22.40 -0.66 14.69
C LYS A 69 -22.52 -1.11 16.15
N SER A 70 -21.51 -1.75 16.70
CA SER A 70 -21.49 -2.17 18.10
C SER A 70 -21.55 -0.97 19.05
N ILE A 71 -20.81 0.11 18.79
CA ILE A 71 -20.89 1.36 19.56
C ILE A 71 -22.31 1.94 19.50
N ALA A 72 -22.92 2.00 18.31
CA ALA A 72 -24.28 2.52 18.15
C ALA A 72 -25.33 1.69 18.91
N ASN A 73 -25.21 0.37 18.90
CA ASN A 73 -26.08 -0.54 19.63
C ASN A 73 -25.95 -0.37 21.15
N GLU A 74 -24.72 -0.27 21.66
CA GLU A 74 -24.46 -0.05 23.08
C GLU A 74 -24.99 1.32 23.53
N ASN A 75 -24.80 2.38 22.74
CA ASN A 75 -25.37 3.70 23.02
C ASN A 75 -26.91 3.69 23.05
N THR A 76 -27.55 2.97 22.13
CA THR A 76 -29.01 2.81 22.11
C THR A 76 -29.50 2.11 23.38
N THR A 77 -28.78 1.07 23.81
CA THR A 77 -29.09 0.33 25.03
C THR A 77 -28.87 1.19 26.27
N LEU A 78 -27.76 1.92 26.31
CA LEU A 78 -27.43 2.83 27.41
C LEU A 78 -28.51 3.89 27.60
N ARG A 79 -28.97 4.53 26.51
CA ARG A 79 -30.04 5.53 26.58
C ARG A 79 -31.32 4.95 27.19
N ARG A 80 -31.73 3.74 26.77
CA ARG A 80 -32.92 3.08 27.34
C ARG A 80 -32.78 2.78 28.83
N LEU A 81 -31.57 2.38 29.27
CA LEU A 81 -31.27 2.16 30.69
C LEU A 81 -31.27 3.47 31.48
N GLU A 82 -30.73 4.55 30.92
CA GLU A 82 -30.75 5.87 31.55
C GLU A 82 -32.18 6.41 31.69
N GLU A 83 -33.03 6.22 30.68
CA GLU A 83 -34.48 6.53 30.74
C GLU A 83 -35.22 5.70 31.80
N ALA A 84 -34.85 4.43 31.98
CA ALA A 84 -35.40 3.58 33.03
C ALA A 84 -34.93 4.02 34.43
N HIS A 85 -33.65 4.35 34.57
CA HIS A 85 -33.07 4.84 35.83
C HIS A 85 -33.67 6.15 36.30
N GLN A 86 -34.10 7.02 35.37
CA GLN A 86 -34.82 8.24 35.73
C GLN A 86 -36.17 7.97 36.42
N LYS A 87 -36.82 6.84 36.11
CA LYS A 87 -38.09 6.43 36.72
C LYS A 87 -37.89 5.77 38.08
N ASP A 88 -36.77 5.06 38.25
CA ASP A 88 -36.38 4.43 39.51
C ASP A 88 -34.86 4.64 39.77
N PRO A 89 -34.48 5.74 40.45
CA PRO A 89 -33.09 6.05 40.74
C PRO A 89 -32.45 5.14 41.80
N GLU A 90 -33.25 4.48 42.64
CA GLU A 90 -32.74 3.62 43.70
C GLU A 90 -32.41 2.21 43.21
N ASP A 91 -32.91 1.80 42.04
CA ASP A 91 -32.58 0.54 41.39
C ASP A 91 -31.06 0.41 41.13
N ALA A 92 -30.41 -0.39 41.98
CA ALA A 92 -28.99 -0.67 41.91
C ALA A 92 -28.61 -1.57 40.72
N GLU A 93 -29.54 -2.39 40.22
CA GLU A 93 -29.30 -3.27 39.07
C GLU A 93 -29.23 -2.44 37.79
N ILE A 94 -30.17 -1.52 37.57
CA ILE A 94 -30.13 -0.59 36.43
C ILE A 94 -28.84 0.24 36.46
N ARG A 95 -28.45 0.75 37.64
CA ARG A 95 -27.19 1.51 37.80
C ARG A 95 -25.97 0.66 37.43
N SER A 96 -25.94 -0.60 37.84
CA SER A 96 -24.87 -1.55 37.48
C SER A 96 -24.81 -1.80 35.97
N LEU A 97 -25.97 -1.99 35.33
CA LEU A 97 -26.05 -2.17 33.88
C LEU A 97 -25.57 -0.93 33.12
N ILE A 98 -25.94 0.27 33.54
CA ILE A 98 -25.45 1.54 32.95
C ILE A 98 -23.93 1.60 32.98
N ASN A 99 -23.33 1.32 34.15
CA ASN A 99 -21.87 1.35 34.30
C ASN A 99 -21.18 0.32 33.40
N LYS A 100 -21.74 -0.89 33.28
CA LYS A 100 -21.25 -1.92 32.35
C LYS A 100 -21.29 -1.45 30.91
N ARG A 101 -22.41 -0.88 30.45
CA ARG A 101 -22.55 -0.38 29.06
C ARG A 101 -21.58 0.76 28.77
N LYS A 102 -21.40 1.69 29.71
CA LYS A 102 -20.39 2.77 29.61
C LYS A 102 -18.97 2.22 29.51
N GLN A 103 -18.67 1.11 30.19
CA GLN A 103 -17.39 0.44 30.08
C GLN A 103 -17.22 -0.22 28.69
N THR A 104 -18.20 -1.00 28.23
CA THR A 104 -18.16 -1.65 26.92
C THR A 104 -18.05 -0.65 25.75
N ILE A 105 -18.71 0.52 25.84
CA ILE A 105 -18.56 1.59 24.84
C ILE A 105 -17.10 2.08 24.77
N ARG A 106 -16.45 2.27 25.92
CA ARG A 106 -15.03 2.69 25.97
C ARG A 106 -14.13 1.63 25.33
N GLU A 107 -14.36 0.36 25.63
CA GLU A 107 -13.62 -0.76 25.02
C GLU A 107 -13.80 -0.80 23.49
N HIS A 108 -15.03 -0.62 23.00
CA HIS A 108 -15.28 -0.53 21.56
C HIS A 108 -14.61 0.71 20.92
N GLN A 109 -14.55 1.84 21.63
CA GLN A 109 -13.84 3.04 21.15
C GLN A 109 -12.32 2.83 21.06
N GLU A 110 -11.73 2.08 22.00
CA GLU A 110 -10.32 1.69 21.92
C GLU A 110 -10.06 0.79 20.71
N VAL A 111 -10.91 -0.23 20.52
CA VAL A 111 -10.84 -1.11 19.34
C VAL A 111 -11.00 -0.31 18.06
N TYR A 112 -11.93 0.65 18.02
CA TYR A 112 -12.11 1.56 16.88
C TYR A 112 -10.81 2.29 16.54
N GLY A 113 -10.13 2.86 17.54
CA GLY A 113 -8.84 3.54 17.35
C GLY A 113 -7.77 2.63 16.75
N ILE A 114 -7.67 1.39 17.23
CA ILE A 114 -6.71 0.39 16.73
C ILE A 114 -7.01 0.05 15.26
N VAL A 115 -8.26 -0.29 14.95
CA VAL A 115 -8.68 -0.68 13.59
C VAL A 115 -8.50 0.49 12.62
N LYS A 116 -8.86 1.72 13.04
CA LYS A 116 -8.67 2.93 12.24
C LYS A 116 -7.19 3.21 11.95
N SER A 117 -6.32 3.12 12.96
CA SER A 117 -4.87 3.28 12.75
C SER A 117 -4.32 2.24 11.77
N GLN A 118 -4.82 1.01 11.82
CA GLN A 118 -4.41 -0.04 10.89
C GLN A 118 -4.88 0.22 9.46
N LEU A 119 -6.07 0.82 9.30
CA LEU A 119 -6.59 1.26 8.00
C LEU A 119 -5.70 2.37 7.41
N GLU A 120 -5.38 3.39 8.20
CA GLU A 120 -4.54 4.53 7.79
C GLU A 120 -3.13 4.07 7.36
N LYS A 121 -2.49 3.18 8.15
CA LYS A 121 -1.20 2.58 7.80
C LYS A 121 -1.25 1.83 6.46
N ASN A 122 -2.36 1.16 6.18
CA ASN A 122 -2.52 0.40 4.94
C ASN A 122 -2.77 1.31 3.73
N ILE A 123 -3.50 2.42 3.92
CA ILE A 123 -3.68 3.46 2.91
C ILE A 123 -2.32 4.06 2.53
N ALA A 124 -1.47 4.40 3.51
CA ALA A 124 -0.12 4.91 3.25
C ALA A 124 0.73 3.92 2.41
N ARG A 125 0.70 2.62 2.76
CA ARG A 125 1.41 1.58 1.99
C ARG A 125 0.88 1.40 0.57
N LEU A 126 -0.42 1.63 0.33
CA LEU A 126 -0.98 1.61 -1.01
C LEU A 126 -0.44 2.76 -1.84
N TYR A 127 -0.40 3.99 -1.30
CA TYR A 127 0.20 5.13 -1.98
C TYR A 127 1.68 4.89 -2.33
N GLU A 128 2.48 4.37 -1.40
CA GLU A 128 3.87 4.00 -1.66
C GLU A 128 4.01 2.96 -2.79
N THR A 129 3.10 1.96 -2.80
CA THR A 129 3.11 0.91 -3.81
C THR A 129 2.71 1.45 -5.19
N ASP A 130 1.69 2.33 -5.24
CA ASP A 130 1.26 2.98 -6.47
C ASP A 130 2.35 3.88 -7.05
N TYR A 131 3.03 4.65 -6.19
CA TYR A 131 4.19 5.43 -6.59
C TYR A 131 5.31 4.55 -7.16
N GLY A 132 5.65 3.46 -6.47
CA GLY A 132 6.66 2.51 -6.97
C GLY A 132 6.30 1.89 -8.33
N ILE A 133 5.02 1.57 -8.55
CA ILE A 133 4.54 1.08 -9.85
C ILE A 133 4.72 2.14 -10.93
N ALA A 134 4.37 3.40 -10.65
CA ALA A 134 4.52 4.50 -11.61
C ALA A 134 5.98 4.70 -12.02
N VAL A 135 6.91 4.76 -11.04
CA VAL A 135 8.35 4.91 -11.28
C VAL A 135 8.90 3.77 -12.14
N VAL A 136 8.57 2.52 -11.79
CA VAL A 136 9.05 1.35 -12.56
C VAL A 136 8.47 1.36 -13.98
N THR A 137 7.20 1.72 -14.13
CA THR A 137 6.54 1.80 -15.45
C THR A 137 7.20 2.86 -16.34
N GLU A 138 7.54 4.02 -15.77
CA GLU A 138 8.25 5.08 -16.48
C GLU A 138 9.63 4.61 -16.94
N ARG A 139 10.43 3.98 -16.06
CA ARG A 139 11.77 3.49 -16.42
C ARG A 139 11.72 2.39 -17.48
N VAL A 140 10.74 1.49 -17.41
CA VAL A 140 10.52 0.47 -18.45
C VAL A 140 10.24 1.12 -19.81
N GLY A 141 9.40 2.16 -19.86
CA GLY A 141 9.15 2.90 -21.10
C GLY A 141 10.38 3.64 -21.65
N GLN A 142 11.27 4.12 -20.78
CA GLN A 142 12.56 4.69 -21.18
C GLN A 142 13.46 3.61 -21.79
N LEU A 143 13.57 2.44 -21.16
CA LEU A 143 14.35 1.31 -21.67
C LEU A 143 13.84 0.83 -23.04
N ASP A 144 12.53 0.81 -23.28
CA ASP A 144 11.95 0.49 -24.59
C ASP A 144 12.41 1.47 -25.67
N THR A 145 12.52 2.76 -25.32
CA THR A 145 13.01 3.81 -26.23
C THR A 145 14.51 3.66 -26.49
N GLU A 146 15.32 3.45 -25.43
CA GLU A 146 16.76 3.20 -25.53
C GLU A 146 17.04 1.97 -26.41
N ARG A 147 16.25 0.91 -26.26
CA ARG A 147 16.33 -0.32 -27.07
C ARG A 147 16.01 -0.07 -28.54
N ALA A 148 14.95 0.70 -28.82
CA ALA A 148 14.58 1.06 -30.19
C ALA A 148 15.65 1.93 -30.89
N ASP A 149 16.23 2.88 -30.16
CA ASP A 149 17.31 3.73 -30.66
C ASP A 149 18.57 2.92 -30.97
N ALA A 150 18.97 2.03 -30.05
CA ALA A 150 20.09 1.13 -30.25
C ALA A 150 19.90 0.16 -31.44
N LEU A 151 18.64 -0.19 -31.77
CA LEU A 151 18.33 -1.01 -32.94
C LEU A 151 18.52 -0.22 -34.24
N ARG A 152 17.98 1.01 -34.32
CA ARG A 152 18.14 1.88 -35.49
C ARG A 152 19.60 2.18 -35.80
N GLU A 153 20.40 2.47 -34.78
CA GLU A 153 21.83 2.73 -34.96
C GLU A 153 22.58 1.51 -35.50
N LYS A 154 22.28 0.32 -34.97
CA LYS A 154 22.87 -0.92 -35.46
C LYS A 154 22.53 -1.15 -36.93
N GLU A 155 21.29 -0.92 -37.34
CA GLU A 155 20.86 -1.03 -38.73
C GLU A 155 21.53 0.01 -39.65
N GLY A 156 21.63 1.27 -39.19
CA GLY A 156 22.32 2.33 -39.91
C GLY A 156 23.81 2.04 -40.11
N ALA A 157 24.49 1.55 -39.08
CA ALA A 157 25.90 1.16 -39.15
C ALA A 157 26.12 -0.02 -40.11
N VAL A 158 25.20 -0.99 -40.16
CA VAL A 158 25.27 -2.10 -41.11
C VAL A 158 25.11 -1.61 -42.55
N LYS A 159 24.17 -0.69 -42.81
CA LYS A 159 23.97 -0.11 -44.15
C LYS A 159 25.15 0.76 -44.62
N ALA A 160 25.81 1.47 -43.71
CA ALA A 160 26.97 2.30 -44.03
C ALA A 160 28.26 1.50 -44.29
N ALA A 161 28.29 0.22 -43.91
CA ALA A 161 29.43 -0.68 -44.11
C ALA A 161 29.31 -1.54 -45.39
N GLN A 162 28.26 -1.35 -46.20
CA GLN A 162 28.04 -1.97 -47.51
C GLN A 162 28.30 -0.98 -48.64
#